data_AF-A0A933U3S2-F1
#
_entry.id   AF-A0A933U3S2-F1
#
_cell.length_a   1.000
_cell.length_b   1.000
_cell.length_c   1.000
_cell.angle_alpha   90.00
_cell.angle_beta   90.00
_cell.angle_gamma   90.00
#
_symmetry.space_group_name_H-M   'P 1'
#
loop_
_entity.id
_entity.type
_entity.pdbx_description
1 polymer ?
#
loop_
_entity_poly.entity_id
_entity_poly.type
_entity_poly.pdbx_seq_one_letter_code
_entity_poly.pdbx_strand_id
1 'polypeptide(L)' 'MRAQVAQHAVLDLVGIIVVDFFDMMKIANIKSIERAFKAALDTDRARNKIGRISQFGLLELTRQRLGPG' A
#
# COMPACT_ATOMS: atom_id res chain seq x y z
N MET A 1 -14.47 8.37 8.46
CA MET A 1 -14.06 6.98 8.13
C MET A 1 -14.27 6.73 6.64
N ARG A 2 -13.50 7.40 5.77
CA ARG A 2 -13.46 7.11 4.33
C ARG A 2 -12.00 7.11 3.89
N ALA A 3 -11.27 6.09 4.32
CA ALA A 3 -10.23 5.57 3.43
C ALA A 3 -11.01 4.86 2.34
N GLN A 4 -11.36 5.58 1.27
CA GLN A 4 -11.52 4.90 0.01
C GLN A 4 -10.13 4.37 -0.28
N VAL A 5 -9.88 3.11 0.08
CA VAL A 5 -8.92 2.31 -0.66
C VAL A 5 -9.48 2.38 -2.07
N ALA A 6 -8.95 3.32 -2.83
CA ALA A 6 -9.28 3.50 -4.21
C ALA A 6 -9.05 2.14 -4.87
N GLN A 7 -10.14 1.40 -5.08
CA GLN A 7 -10.23 0.36 -6.11
C GLN A 7 -10.21 1.05 -7.48
N HIS A 8 -9.31 2.04 -7.68
CA HIS A 8 -9.15 2.74 -8.95
C HIS A 8 -8.32 1.85 -9.85
N ALA A 9 -9.04 0.93 -10.47
CA ALA A 9 -8.61 0.08 -11.57
C ALA A 9 -7.40 -0.81 -11.28
N VAL A 10 -7.44 -1.99 -11.87
CA VAL A 10 -6.29 -2.88 -12.01
C VAL A 10 -5.30 -2.17 -12.94
N LEU A 11 -4.51 -1.23 -12.41
CA LEU A 11 -3.30 -0.78 -13.06
C LEU A 11 -2.24 -1.82 -12.72
N ASP A 12 -1.63 -2.43 -13.73
CA ASP A 12 -0.46 -3.28 -13.58
C ASP A 12 0.75 -2.40 -13.18
N LEU A 13 0.68 -1.81 -11.99
CA LEU A 13 1.73 -0.96 -11.45
C LEU A 13 2.94 -1.82 -11.13
N VAL A 14 4.10 -1.38 -11.60
CA VAL A 14 5.40 -2.00 -11.36
C VAL A 14 6.36 -0.91 -10.88
N GLY A 15 7.27 -1.26 -9.98
CA GLY A 15 8.26 -0.32 -9.44
C GLY A 15 7.86 0.21 -8.07
N ILE A 16 8.27 1.44 -7.77
CA ILE A 16 8.03 2.11 -6.49
C ILE A 16 6.69 2.82 -6.56
N ILE A 17 5.79 2.49 -5.63
CA ILE A 17 4.48 3.10 -5.48
C ILE A 17 4.44 3.80 -4.12
N VAL A 18 3.95 5.04 -4.12
CA VAL A 18 3.80 5.86 -2.91
C VAL A 18 2.33 6.18 -2.73
N VAL A 19 1.77 5.83 -1.56
CA VAL A 19 0.37 6.07 -1.20
C VAL A 19 0.31 7.12 -0.10
N ASP A 20 -0.53 8.13 -0.29
CA ASP A 20 -0.71 9.22 0.66
C ASP A 20 -1.83 8.91 1.67
N PHE A 21 -1.49 8.95 2.97
CA PHE A 21 -2.41 8.79 4.10
C PHE A 21 -2.46 10.05 4.98
N PHE A 22 -2.20 11.25 4.43
CA PHE A 22 -2.12 12.51 5.18
C PHE A 22 -3.26 12.74 6.19
N ASP A 23 -4.51 12.39 5.84
CA ASP A 23 -5.67 12.53 6.75
C ASP A 23 -5.69 11.53 7.93
N MET A 24 -4.77 10.57 7.96
CA MET A 24 -4.80 9.43 8.88
C MET A 24 -3.55 9.30 9.78
N MET A 25 -2.85 10.40 10.05
CA MET A 25 -1.62 10.43 10.88
C MET A 25 -1.80 10.16 12.40
N LYS A 26 -3.00 9.79 12.87
CA LYS A 26 -3.14 9.32 14.27
C LYS A 26 -2.39 8.00 14.44
N ILE A 27 -1.55 7.88 15.47
CA ILE A 27 -0.71 6.69 15.71
C ILE A 27 -1.53 5.38 15.75
N ALA A 28 -2.72 5.41 16.33
CA ALA A 28 -3.63 4.26 16.37
C ALA A 28 -4.11 3.84 14.97
N ASN A 29 -4.31 4.81 14.07
CA ASN A 29 -4.76 4.59 12.70
C ASN A 29 -3.62 4.03 11.84
N ILE A 30 -2.38 4.51 12.02
CA ILE A 30 -1.21 4.05 11.26
C ILE A 30 -1.08 2.52 11.30
N LYS A 31 -1.10 1.92 12.50
CA LYS A 31 -1.02 0.45 12.65
C LYS A 31 -2.19 -0.27 11.99
N SER A 32 -3.40 0.29 12.07
CA SER A 32 -4.58 -0.29 11.43
C SER A 32 -4.48 -0.26 9.91
N ILE A 33 -3.97 0.84 9.36
CA ILE A 33 -3.78 1.03 7.91
C ILE A 33 -2.70 0.09 7.41
N GLU A 34 -1.53 0.01 8.06
CA GLU A 34 -0.46 -0.91 7.67
C GLU A 34 -0.95 -2.37 7.66
N ARG A 35 -1.73 -2.78 8.66
CA ARG A 35 -2.30 -4.14 8.71
C ARG A 35 -3.30 -4.39 7.59
N ALA A 36 -4.23 -3.46 7.36
CA ALA A 36 -5.23 -3.58 6.31
C ALA A 36 -4.59 -3.61 4.92
N PHE A 37 -3.58 -2.77 4.69
CA PHE A 37 -2.86 -2.67 3.43
C PHE A 37 -2.02 -3.92 3.16
N LYS A 38 -1.35 -4.47 4.20
CA LYS A 38 -0.65 -5.75 4.10
C LYS A 38 -1.61 -6.89 3.78
N ALA A 39 -2.76 -6.96 4.44
CA ALA A 39 -3.77 -7.98 4.17
C ALA A 39 -4.34 -7.89 2.74
N ALA A 40 -4.53 -6.68 2.23
CA ALA A 40 -5.00 -6.47 0.85
C ALA A 40 -3.99 -6.92 -0.23
N LEU A 41 -2.68 -6.85 0.07
CA LEU A 41 -1.61 -7.24 -0.85
C LEU A 41 -1.19 -8.72 -0.71
N ASP A 42 -1.72 -9.44 0.28
CA ASP A 42 -1.41 -10.86 0.50
C ASP A 42 -1.89 -11.76 -0.64
N THR A 43 -2.95 -11.34 -1.35
CA THR A 43 -3.48 -12.04 -2.52
C THR A 43 -2.84 -11.61 -3.84
N ASP A 44 -1.92 -10.63 -3.83
CA ASP A 44 -1.21 -10.21 -5.04
C ASP A 44 -0.17 -11.26 -5.44
N ARG A 45 -0.24 -11.70 -6.69
CA ARG A 45 0.68 -12.70 -7.25
C ARG A 45 2.08 -12.13 -7.47
N ALA A 46 2.19 -10.82 -7.65
CA ALA A 46 3.47 -10.15 -7.81
C ALA A 46 4.18 -10.02 -6.46
N ARG A 47 5.47 -10.36 -6.41
CA ARG A 47 6.26 -10.13 -5.19
C ARG A 47 6.24 -8.64 -4.84
N ASN A 48 5.81 -8.35 -3.62
CA ASN A 48 5.71 -7.00 -3.10
C ASN A 48 6.59 -6.84 -1.85
N LYS A 49 7.05 -5.62 -1.61
CA LYS A 49 7.72 -5.23 -0.36
C LYS A 49 7.09 -3.93 0.11
N ILE A 50 6.53 -3.96 1.31
CA ILE A 50 5.83 -2.83 1.90
C ILE A 50 6.72 -2.23 3.01
N GLY A 51 6.88 -0.91 2.99
CA GLY A 51 7.56 -0.15 4.04
C GLY A 51 6.65 0.18 5.23
N ARG A 52 7.09 1.11 6.07
CA ARG A 52 6.25 1.72 7.11
C ARG A 52 5.68 3.04 6.59
N ILE A 53 4.60 3.51 7.21
CA ILE A 53 4.12 4.88 6.96
C ILE A 53 5.15 5.86 7.53
N SER A 54 5.59 6.82 6.71
CA SER A 54 6.55 7.85 7.08
C SER A 54 5.92 8.89 8.02
N GLN A 55 6.76 9.76 8.60
CA GLN A 55 6.27 10.89 9.41
C GLN A 55 5.37 11.86 8.61
N PHE A 56 5.49 11.88 7.28
CA PHE A 56 4.66 12.69 6.39
C PHE A 56 3.35 11.99 6.00
N GLY A 57 3.06 10.80 6.53
CA GLY A 57 1.87 10.02 6.18
C GLY A 57 1.99 9.26 4.86
N LEU A 58 3.19 9.09 4.31
CA LEU A 58 3.41 8.38 3.04
C LEU A 58 3.77 6.92 3.28
N LEU A 59 3.13 6.00 2.54
CA LEU A 59 3.51 4.59 2.52
C LEU A 59 4.23 4.27 1.21
N GLU A 60 5.44 3.74 1.33
CA GLU A 60 6.21 3.24 0.20
C GLU A 60 6.04 1.73 0.05
N LEU A 61 5.84 1.27 -1.19
CA LEU A 61 5.87 -0.15 -1.52
C LEU A 61 6.57 -0.36 -2.87
N THR A 62 7.20 -1.51 -3.02
CA THR A 62 7.72 -1.96 -4.31
C THR A 62 6.96 -3.18 -4.78
N ARG A 63 6.64 -3.21 -6.07
CA ARG A 63 5.97 -4.34 -6.73
C ARG A 63 6.81 -4.81 -7.90
N GLN A 64 7.19 -6.08 -7.89
CA GLN A 64 7.95 -6.67 -8.98
C GLN A 64 7.04 -7.00 -10.15
N ARG A 65 7.59 -6.89 -11.37
CA ARG A 65 6.89 -7.40 -12.55
C ARG A 65 6.70 -8.90 -12.40
N LEU A 66 5.51 -9.40 -12.73
CA LEU A 66 5.30 -10.82 -12.95
C LEU A 66 6.14 -11.21 -14.17
N GLY A 67 7.22 -11.96 -13.94
CA GLY A 67 7.98 -12.59 -15.01
C GLY A 67 7.16 -13.69 -15.68
N PRO A 68 7.52 -14.10 -16.91
CA PRO A 68 7.02 -15.37 -17.43
C PRO A 68 7.48 -16.47 -16.47
N GLY A 69 6.51 -17.18 -15.88
CA GLY A 69 6.78 -18.42 -15.14
C GLY A 69 7.20 -19.54 -16.09
#